data_AF-A0A0V0X126-F1
#
_entry.id   AF-A0A0V0X126-F1
#
_cell.length_a   1.000
_cell.length_b   1.000
_cell.length_c   1.000
_cell.angle_alpha   90.00
_cell.angle_beta   90.00
_cell.angle_gamma   90.00
#
_symmetry.space_group_name_H-M   'P 1'
#
loop_
_entity.id
_entity.type
_entity.pdbx_description
1 polymer ?
#
loop_
_entity_poly.entity_id
_entity_poly.type
_entity_poly.pdbx_seq_one_letter_code
_entity_poly.pdbx_strand_id
1 'polypeptide(L)'
;MIALLIFSLFPMLLSLFFNNFESLNKDDVELEKKALQAMTAGLKPFEPGDFMSESNCLNLGSLAEYQLTWPGINSIQPPILRHEYDRLLHKIKRVTGKMPPDESEICKEMFDIFVSNLANNEGKLQ
;
A
#
# COMPACT_ATOMS: atom_id res chain seq x y z
N MET A 1 -45.52 8.11 -6.01
CA MET A 1 -44.71 8.00 -4.77
C MET A 1 -43.56 6.98 -4.86
N ILE A 2 -43.56 6.01 -5.78
CA ILE A 2 -42.45 5.04 -5.93
C ILE A 2 -41.19 5.66 -6.58
N ALA A 3 -41.34 6.58 -7.54
CA ALA A 3 -40.20 7.20 -8.22
C ALA A 3 -39.27 8.04 -7.30
N LEU A 4 -39.82 8.61 -6.22
CA LEU A 4 -39.05 9.38 -5.24
C LEU A 4 -38.12 8.51 -4.37
N LEU A 5 -38.50 7.24 -4.13
CA LEU A 5 -37.70 6.30 -3.35
C LEU A 5 -36.52 5.73 -4.16
N ILE A 6 -36.67 5.63 -5.48
CA ILE A 6 -35.58 5.18 -6.37
C ILE A 6 -34.50 6.27 -6.48
N PHE A 7 -34.92 7.54 -6.52
CA PHE A 7 -33.99 8.68 -6.63
C PHE A 7 -33.18 8.93 -5.35
N SER A 8 -33.69 8.55 -4.17
CA SER A 8 -32.95 8.69 -2.90
C SER A 8 -31.95 7.56 -2.64
N LEU A 9 -32.14 6.39 -3.25
CA LEU A 9 -31.23 5.24 -3.15
C LEU A 9 -30.09 5.28 -4.19
N PHE A 10 -30.28 6.02 -5.29
CA PHE A 10 -29.30 6.11 -6.38
C PHE A 10 -27.94 6.73 -5.97
N PRO A 11 -27.86 7.80 -5.15
CA PRO A 11 -26.58 8.37 -4.72
C PRO A 11 -25.81 7.41 -3.81
N MET A 12 -26.53 6.64 -2.99
CA MET A 12 -25.94 5.69 -2.04
C MET A 12 -25.29 4.52 -2.79
N LEU A 13 -25.96 4.01 -3.83
CA LEU A 13 -25.39 2.99 -4.73
C LEU A 13 -24.21 3.53 -5.54
N LEU A 14 -24.28 4.75 -6.08
CA LEU A 14 -23.16 5.36 -6.81
C LEU A 14 -21.88 5.45 -5.94
N SER A 15 -22.02 5.89 -4.69
CA SER A 15 -20.88 5.99 -3.75
C SER A 15 -20.24 4.64 -3.41
N LEU A 16 -21.03 3.56 -3.38
CA LEU A 16 -20.54 2.19 -3.23
C LEU A 16 -19.79 1.71 -4.47
N PHE A 17 -20.25 2.07 -5.68
CA PHE A 17 -19.54 1.75 -6.92
C PHE A 17 -18.22 2.53 -7.04
N PHE A 18 -18.17 3.82 -6.70
CA PHE A 18 -16.93 4.61 -6.81
C PHE A 18 -15.87 4.22 -5.77
N ASN A 19 -16.26 3.76 -4.58
CA ASN A 19 -15.32 3.20 -3.59
C ASN A 19 -14.72 1.84 -4.01
N ASN A 20 -15.22 1.21 -5.08
CA ASN A 20 -14.72 -0.06 -5.62
C ASN A 20 -13.79 0.10 -6.83
N PHE A 21 -13.58 1.31 -7.36
CA PHE A 21 -12.67 1.55 -8.50
C PHE A 21 -11.27 2.00 -8.08
N GLU A 22 -11.01 2.16 -6.79
CA GLU A 22 -9.68 2.44 -6.30
C GLU A 22 -8.78 1.22 -6.58
N SER A 23 -7.79 1.42 -7.43
CA SER A 23 -6.82 0.40 -7.85
C SER A 23 -5.40 0.95 -7.70
N LEU A 24 -4.45 0.03 -7.59
CA LEU A 24 -3.04 0.38 -7.66
C LEU A 24 -2.63 0.61 -9.11
N ASN A 25 -1.82 1.63 -9.35
CA ASN A 25 -1.35 2.03 -10.67
C ASN A 25 0.17 2.29 -10.65
N LYS A 26 0.72 2.71 -11.80
CA LYS A 26 2.17 3.00 -11.90
C LYS A 26 2.61 4.23 -11.10
N ASP A 27 1.74 5.21 -10.89
CA ASP A 27 2.08 6.39 -10.09
C ASP A 27 2.27 6.00 -8.62
N ASP A 28 1.48 5.05 -8.12
CA ASP A 28 1.62 4.47 -6.79
C ASP A 28 2.99 3.78 -6.63
N VAL A 29 3.42 3.04 -7.65
CA VAL A 29 4.74 2.38 -7.70
C VAL A 29 5.88 3.40 -7.66
N GLU A 30 5.79 4.48 -8.43
CA GLU A 30 6.81 5.52 -8.43
C GLU A 30 6.85 6.31 -7.11
N LEU A 31 5.69 6.54 -6.50
CA LEU A 31 5.60 7.13 -5.18
C LEU A 31 6.27 6.24 -4.11
N GLU A 32 6.03 4.93 -4.16
CA GLU A 32 6.69 3.93 -3.30
C GLU A 32 8.22 4.05 -3.42
N LYS A 33 8.78 3.93 -4.63
CA LYS A 33 10.23 4.02 -4.88
C LYS A 33 10.81 5.32 -4.32
N LYS A 34 10.14 6.44 -4.58
CA LYS A 34 10.59 7.76 -4.13
C LYS A 34 10.58 7.88 -2.60
N ALA A 35 9.53 7.39 -1.94
CA ALA A 35 9.42 7.43 -0.49
C ALA A 35 10.51 6.59 0.18
N LEU A 36 10.74 5.37 -0.31
CA LEU A 36 11.76 4.46 0.24
C LEU A 36 13.19 4.98 0.04
N GLN A 37 13.50 5.56 -1.12
CA GLN A 37 14.81 6.18 -1.36
C GLN A 37 15.09 7.35 -0.42
N ALA A 38 14.04 8.04 0.02
CA ALA A 38 14.14 9.20 0.89
C ALA A 38 13.97 8.87 2.39
N MET A 39 13.85 7.58 2.72
CA MET A 39 13.69 7.06 4.07
C MET A 39 15.06 6.71 4.64
N THR A 40 15.52 7.48 5.64
CA THR A 40 16.88 7.30 6.18
C THR A 40 16.99 6.11 7.12
N ALA A 41 15.90 5.74 7.80
CA ALA A 41 15.89 4.64 8.76
C ALA A 41 15.69 3.25 8.10
N GLY A 42 15.59 3.17 6.76
CA GLY A 42 15.20 1.93 6.07
C GLY A 42 13.73 1.60 6.30
N LEU A 43 13.30 0.35 6.16
CA LEU A 43 11.94 -0.12 6.48
C LEU A 43 11.91 -0.82 7.85
N LYS A 44 10.71 -1.08 8.42
CA LYS A 44 10.59 -1.88 9.65
C LYS A 44 11.25 -3.23 9.45
N PRO A 45 12.27 -3.61 10.27
CA PRO A 45 12.88 -4.93 10.20
C PRO A 45 11.82 -6.02 10.45
N PHE A 46 11.87 -7.13 9.73
CA PHE A 46 11.02 -8.29 9.95
C PHE A 46 11.88 -9.55 9.88
N GLU A 47 11.52 -10.64 10.56
CA GLU A 47 12.20 -11.91 10.33
C GLU A 47 11.74 -12.50 9.00
N PRO A 48 12.63 -13.03 8.14
CA PRO A 48 12.24 -13.63 6.87
C PRO A 48 11.20 -14.77 6.99
N GLY A 49 11.12 -15.40 8.16
CA GLY A 49 10.09 -16.41 8.47
C GLY A 49 8.71 -15.84 8.83
N ASP A 50 8.64 -14.55 9.21
CA ASP A 50 7.40 -13.87 9.60
C ASP A 50 6.61 -13.34 8.40
N PHE A 51 7.20 -13.33 7.20
CA PHE A 51 6.55 -12.87 5.97
C PHE A 51 6.50 -13.93 4.87
N MET A 52 5.46 -13.81 4.06
CA MET A 52 4.98 -14.83 3.14
C MET A 52 5.98 -15.08 1.99
N SER A 53 6.23 -16.36 1.69
CA SER A 53 7.19 -16.81 0.65
C SER A 53 6.78 -16.53 -0.79
N GLU A 54 5.57 -16.02 -1.01
CA GLU A 54 4.98 -15.80 -2.34
C GLU A 54 4.64 -14.33 -2.55
N SER A 55 4.86 -13.81 -3.75
CA SER A 55 4.52 -12.43 -4.11
C SER A 55 3.08 -12.37 -4.63
N ASN A 56 2.16 -11.82 -3.83
CA ASN A 56 0.77 -11.60 -4.23
C ASN A 56 0.16 -10.35 -3.55
N CYS A 57 -1.03 -9.93 -3.99
CA CYS A 57 -1.69 -8.74 -3.46
C CYS A 57 -1.97 -8.83 -1.96
N LEU A 58 -2.40 -9.99 -1.45
CA LEU A 58 -2.69 -10.17 -0.02
C LEU A 58 -1.44 -9.88 0.83
N ASN A 59 -0.29 -10.43 0.40
CA ASN A 59 0.98 -10.28 1.10
C ASN A 59 1.50 -8.85 1.04
N LEU A 60 1.31 -8.16 -0.09
CA LEU A 60 1.56 -6.73 -0.19
C LEU A 60 0.69 -5.93 0.81
N GLY A 61 -0.57 -6.29 0.99
CA GLY A 61 -1.45 -5.72 2.01
C GLY A 61 -0.91 -5.86 3.42
N SER A 62 -0.47 -7.08 3.78
CA SER A 62 0.16 -7.35 5.07
C SER A 62 1.45 -6.57 5.29
N LEU A 63 2.29 -6.42 4.26
CA LEU A 63 3.50 -5.59 4.33
C LEU A 63 3.16 -4.12 4.59
N ALA A 64 2.18 -3.57 3.86
CA ALA A 64 1.77 -2.18 4.07
C ALA A 64 1.23 -1.95 5.48
N GLU A 65 0.42 -2.87 6.01
CA GLU A 65 -0.03 -2.82 7.40
C GLU A 65 1.12 -2.86 8.39
N TYR A 66 2.11 -3.73 8.16
CA TYR A 66 3.27 -3.82 9.01
C TYR A 66 4.08 -2.53 9.05
N GLN A 67 4.31 -1.92 7.88
CA GLN A 67 5.03 -0.65 7.79
C GLN A 67 4.27 0.50 8.44
N LEU A 68 2.94 0.56 8.35
CA LEU A 68 2.13 1.58 9.04
C LEU A 68 2.32 1.58 10.57
N THR A 69 2.66 0.45 11.17
CA THR A 69 2.93 0.37 12.62
C THR A 69 4.33 0.86 13.02
N TRP A 70 5.16 1.23 12.04
CA TRP A 70 6.56 1.52 12.29
C TRP A 70 6.83 3.01 12.51
N PRO A 71 7.41 3.40 13.66
CA PRO A 71 7.75 4.80 13.91
C PRO A 71 8.77 5.38 12.92
N GLY A 72 9.58 4.53 12.26
CA GLY A 72 10.62 4.93 11.32
C GLY A 72 10.11 5.59 10.04
N ILE A 73 8.82 5.44 9.70
CA ILE A 73 8.15 6.22 8.63
C ILE A 73 8.33 7.74 8.83
N ASN A 74 8.47 8.19 10.08
CA ASN A 74 8.71 9.61 10.37
C ASN A 74 10.04 10.15 9.86
N SER A 75 10.96 9.27 9.42
CA SER A 75 12.27 9.64 8.90
C SER A 75 12.26 10.03 7.42
N ILE A 76 11.16 9.80 6.68
CA ILE A 76 11.05 10.16 5.26
C ILE A 76 11.11 11.69 5.10
N GLN A 77 12.00 12.17 4.23
CA GLN A 77 12.10 13.59 3.87
C GLN A 77 11.83 13.80 2.39
N PRO A 78 11.10 14.86 1.98
CA PRO A 78 10.47 15.88 2.82
C PRO A 78 9.15 15.42 3.50
N PRO A 79 8.62 16.14 4.51
CA PRO A 79 7.40 15.73 5.23
C PRO A 79 6.15 15.54 4.36
N ILE A 80 6.07 16.24 3.22
CA ILE A 80 5.00 16.06 2.24
C ILE A 80 5.06 14.67 1.59
N LEU A 81 6.26 14.15 1.33
CA LEU A 81 6.45 12.81 0.77
C LEU A 81 6.05 11.73 1.78
N ARG A 82 6.33 11.94 3.07
CA ARG A 82 5.81 11.08 4.14
C ARG A 82 4.29 11.00 4.12
N HIS A 83 3.61 12.15 4.01
CA HIS A 83 2.15 12.17 3.98
C HIS A 83 1.59 11.36 2.80
N GLU A 84 2.16 11.52 1.61
CA GLU A 84 1.75 10.77 0.43
C GLU A 84 2.06 9.27 0.57
N TYR A 85 3.20 8.92 1.18
CA TYR A 85 3.54 7.54 1.47
C TYR A 85 2.59 6.89 2.47
N ASP A 86 2.23 7.59 3.56
CA ASP A 86 1.22 7.10 4.50
C ASP A 86 -0.13 6.86 3.79
N ARG A 87 -0.53 7.79 2.91
CA ARG A 87 -1.75 7.63 2.10
C ARG A 87 -1.65 6.41 1.19
N LEU A 88 -0.49 6.19 0.56
CA LEU A 88 -0.23 5.03 -0.29
C LEU A 88 -0.36 3.73 0.50
N LEU A 89 0.28 3.61 1.67
CA LEU A 89 0.19 2.40 2.51
C LEU A 89 -1.26 2.07 2.92
N HIS A 90 -2.04 3.10 3.28
CA HIS A 90 -3.46 2.92 3.56
C HIS A 90 -4.26 2.50 2.32
N LYS A 91 -3.93 3.04 1.15
CA LYS A 91 -4.53 2.65 -0.13
C LYS A 91 -4.22 1.19 -0.46
N ILE A 92 -2.95 0.79 -0.38
CA ILE A 92 -2.52 -0.60 -0.57
C ILE A 92 -3.33 -1.52 0.34
N LYS A 93 -3.31 -1.29 1.66
CA LYS A 93 -4.06 -2.10 2.64
C LYS A 93 -5.54 -2.24 2.28
N ARG A 94 -6.18 -1.15 1.85
CA ARG A 94 -7.60 -1.13 1.48
C ARG A 94 -7.88 -1.90 0.20
N VAL A 95 -7.07 -1.70 -0.83
CA VAL A 95 -7.27 -2.28 -2.17
C VAL A 95 -6.99 -3.77 -2.14
N THR A 96 -5.86 -4.18 -1.56
CA THR A 96 -5.46 -5.59 -1.56
C THR A 96 -6.31 -6.46 -0.64
N GLY A 97 -6.85 -5.91 0.45
CA GLY A 97 -7.79 -6.63 1.32
C GLY A 97 -9.14 -6.94 0.66
N LYS A 98 -9.43 -6.38 -0.52
CA LYS A 98 -10.64 -6.62 -1.30
C LYS A 98 -10.38 -7.33 -2.63
N MET A 99 -9.10 -7.50 -3.02
CA MET A 99 -8.74 -8.14 -4.27
C MET A 99 -8.69 -9.66 -4.07
N PRO A 100 -9.18 -10.46 -5.04
CA PRO A 100 -8.84 -11.87 -5.09
C PRO A 100 -7.31 -12.01 -5.22
N PRO A 101 -6.72 -13.12 -4.75
CA PRO A 101 -5.27 -13.32 -4.74
C PRO A 101 -4.65 -13.39 -6.15
N ASP A 102 -5.49 -13.35 -7.19
CA ASP A 102 -5.12 -13.22 -8.59
C ASP A 102 -3.96 -12.23 -8.76
N GLU A 103 -2.92 -12.70 -9.42
CA GLU A 103 -1.66 -11.99 -9.52
C GLU A 103 -1.82 -10.70 -10.34
N SER A 104 -1.97 -9.57 -9.66
CA SER A 104 -1.75 -8.26 -10.28
C SER A 104 -0.26 -8.02 -10.42
N GLU A 105 0.20 -7.76 -11.64
CA GLU A 105 1.60 -7.37 -11.91
C GLU A 105 2.03 -6.18 -11.04
N ILE A 106 1.13 -5.24 -10.77
CA ILE A 106 1.41 -4.07 -9.92
C ILE A 106 1.61 -4.48 -8.47
N CYS A 107 0.82 -5.42 -7.95
CA CYS A 107 1.03 -5.92 -6.60
C CYS A 107 2.39 -6.59 -6.46
N LYS A 108 2.80 -7.37 -7.47
CA LYS A 108 4.11 -8.02 -7.49
C LYS A 108 5.23 -7.00 -7.52
N GLU A 109 5.14 -5.99 -8.39
CA GLU A 109 6.17 -4.95 -8.49
C GLU A 109 6.32 -4.19 -7.18
N MET A 110 5.21 -3.77 -6.54
CA MET A 110 5.26 -3.10 -5.24
C MET A 110 5.82 -4.01 -4.14
N PHE A 111 5.43 -5.28 -4.11
CA PHE A 111 5.95 -6.26 -3.16
C PHE A 111 7.47 -6.40 -3.28
N ASP A 112 7.96 -6.55 -4.51
CA ASP A 112 9.39 -6.69 -4.79
C ASP A 112 10.17 -5.43 -4.38
N ILE A 113 9.58 -4.23 -4.52
CA ILE A 113 10.18 -2.97 -4.09
C ILE A 113 10.34 -2.91 -2.56
N PHE A 114 9.31 -3.32 -1.80
CA PHE A 114 9.41 -3.43 -0.33
C PHE A 114 10.56 -4.36 0.07
N VAL A 115 10.54 -5.60 -0.43
CA VAL A 115 11.52 -6.63 -0.07
C VAL A 115 12.94 -6.24 -0.51
N SER A 116 13.09 -5.67 -1.70
CA SER A 116 14.41 -5.23 -2.20
C SER A 116 15.00 -4.10 -1.37
N ASN A 117 14.18 -3.13 -0.94
CA ASN A 117 14.65 -2.06 -0.06
C ASN A 117 15.02 -2.55 1.34
N LEU A 118 14.40 -3.64 1.81
CA LEU A 118 14.76 -4.27 3.07
C LEU A 118 16.15 -4.89 3.00
N ALA A 119 16.41 -5.74 1.99
CA ALA A 119 17.73 -6.35 1.79
C ALA A 119 18.86 -5.31 1.65
N ASN A 120 18.58 -4.18 1.01
CA ASN A 120 19.56 -3.11 0.83
C ASN A 120 19.81 -2.27 2.10
N ASN A 121 18.87 -2.23 3.05
CA ASN A 121 18.99 -1.45 4.28
C ASN A 121 19.40 -2.29 5.49
N GLU A 122 19.29 -3.62 5.46
CA GLU A 122 19.93 -4.51 6.44
C GLU A 122 21.45 -4.27 6.52
N GLY A 123 22.08 -3.89 5.40
CA GLY A 123 23.50 -3.50 5.35
C GLY A 123 23.82 -2.08 5.85
N LYS A 124 22.81 -1.24 6.13
CA LYS A 124 22.99 0.16 6.58
C LYS A 124 22.68 0.38 8.06
N LEU A 125 22.25 -0.65 8.77
CA LEU A 125 21.94 -0.60 10.21
C LEU A 125 23.19 -0.63 11.11
N GLN A 126 24.38 -0.25 10.61
CA GLN A 126 25.62 -0.14 11.38
C GLN A 126 25.96 1.30 11.76
#